data_AF-A0A2D6L8I9-F1
#
_entry.id   AF-A0A2D6L8I9-F1
#
_cell.length_a   1.000
_cell.length_b   1.000
_cell.length_c   1.000
_cell.angle_alpha   90.00
_cell.angle_beta   90.00
_cell.angle_gamma   90.00
#
_symmetry.space_group_name_H-M   'P 1'
#
loop_
_entity.id
_entity.type
_entity.pdbx_description
1 polymer ?
#
loop_
_entity_poly.entity_id
_entity_poly.type
_entity_poly.pdbx_seq_one_letter_code
_entity_poly.pdbx_strand_id
1 'polypeptide(L)'
;MNTIPKVQEVQDRFADMLDPRHSIRTVRHYARDICASVENDETNWDELGFIKDDVIEQLRRAHVREAIAYFADMSKIYWSIGTVEHFAKNICGLVENEVTNWRELGFAKNDVVVRLRKARVREAKRKFDNMSEPALLYSAVKASAIYIRMLVLDDDEVPWEVLGFTNEAVAKLLRQAKARVNA
;
A
#
# COMPACT_ATOMS: atom_id res chain seq x y z
N MET A 1 -19.53 39.68 -10.29
CA MET A 1 -19.07 38.33 -9.87
C MET A 1 -19.57 38.13 -8.46
N ASN A 2 -20.46 37.16 -8.23
CA ASN A 2 -20.92 36.84 -6.87
C ASN A 2 -19.85 35.97 -6.23
N THR A 3 -19.09 36.53 -5.30
CA THR A 3 -18.21 35.78 -4.41
C THR A 3 -19.06 34.95 -3.46
N ILE A 4 -18.84 33.64 -3.43
CA ILE A 4 -19.47 32.73 -2.47
C ILE A 4 -19.01 33.16 -1.06
N PRO A 5 -19.91 33.31 -0.07
CA PRO A 5 -19.51 33.58 1.31
C PRO A 5 -18.57 32.49 1.83
N LYS A 6 -17.55 32.86 2.61
CA LYS A 6 -16.55 31.91 3.12
C LYS A 6 -17.19 30.74 3.89
N VAL A 7 -18.21 31.01 4.70
CA VAL A 7 -19.00 30.00 5.43
C VAL A 7 -19.52 28.91 4.47
N GLN A 8 -20.13 29.31 3.36
CA GLN A 8 -20.68 28.38 2.36
C GLN A 8 -19.55 27.57 1.68
N GLU A 9 -18.44 28.20 1.33
CA GLU A 9 -17.29 27.52 0.72
C GLU A 9 -16.71 26.44 1.65
N VAL A 10 -16.64 26.73 2.96
CA VAL A 10 -16.15 25.78 3.98
C VAL A 10 -17.17 24.65 4.21
N GLN A 11 -18.46 24.96 4.22
CA GLN A 11 -19.54 23.97 4.28
C GLN A 11 -19.54 23.04 3.07
N ASP A 12 -19.36 23.57 1.87
CA ASP A 12 -19.27 22.77 0.64
C ASP A 12 -18.06 21.82 0.68
N ARG A 13 -16.90 22.29 1.16
CA ARG A 13 -15.73 21.41 1.38
C ARG A 13 -16.01 20.29 2.37
N PHE A 14 -16.71 20.59 3.47
CA PHE A 14 -17.07 19.55 4.43
C PHE A 14 -18.06 18.55 3.81
N ALA A 15 -19.04 19.02 3.04
CA ALA A 15 -19.95 18.16 2.29
C ALA A 15 -19.20 17.27 1.30
N ASP A 16 -18.19 17.80 0.60
CA ASP A 16 -17.33 17.00 -0.26
C ASP A 16 -16.56 15.93 0.54
N MET A 17 -16.10 16.21 1.77
CA MET A 17 -15.46 15.17 2.59
C MET A 17 -16.38 13.98 2.90
N LEU A 18 -17.70 14.18 2.89
CA LEU A 18 -18.70 13.14 3.09
C LEU A 18 -18.87 12.24 1.85
N ASP A 19 -18.49 12.71 0.66
CA ASP A 19 -18.58 11.90 -0.55
C ASP A 19 -17.47 10.83 -0.58
N PRO A 20 -17.83 9.53 -0.55
CA PRO A 20 -16.86 8.44 -0.51
C PRO A 20 -16.01 8.33 -1.79
N ARG A 21 -16.36 9.03 -2.86
CA ARG A 21 -15.61 9.05 -4.13
C ARG A 21 -14.34 9.89 -4.05
N HIS A 22 -14.24 10.81 -3.11
CA HIS A 22 -13.02 11.61 -2.97
C HIS A 22 -11.89 10.79 -2.36
N SER A 23 -10.70 10.95 -2.96
CA SER A 23 -9.47 10.34 -2.46
C SER A 23 -9.09 10.88 -1.09
N ILE A 24 -8.33 10.11 -0.30
CA ILE A 24 -7.78 10.59 0.98
C ILE A 24 -6.98 11.89 0.82
N ARG A 25 -6.30 12.07 -0.31
CA ARG A 25 -5.52 13.28 -0.61
C ARG A 25 -6.42 14.50 -0.69
N THR A 26 -7.57 14.34 -1.36
CA THR A 26 -8.59 15.38 -1.48
C THR A 26 -9.23 15.68 -0.11
N VAL A 27 -9.64 14.64 0.62
CA VAL A 27 -10.23 14.79 1.97
C VAL A 27 -9.24 15.47 2.93
N ARG A 28 -7.95 15.12 2.89
CA ARG A 28 -6.91 15.76 3.70
C ARG A 28 -6.71 17.23 3.34
N HIS A 29 -6.80 17.57 2.06
CA HIS A 29 -6.73 18.96 1.62
C HIS A 29 -7.91 19.76 2.16
N TYR A 30 -9.13 19.26 2.02
CA TYR A 30 -10.31 19.90 2.57
C TYR A 30 -10.27 20.04 4.09
N ALA A 31 -9.87 18.99 4.81
CA ALA A 31 -9.71 19.05 6.26
C ALA A 31 -8.74 20.16 6.69
N ARG A 32 -7.60 20.28 6.00
CA ARG A 32 -6.62 21.34 6.27
C ARG A 32 -7.20 22.73 5.98
N ASP A 33 -7.84 22.90 4.84
CA ASP A 33 -8.39 24.18 4.41
C ASP A 33 -9.52 24.64 5.34
N ILE A 34 -10.38 23.71 5.80
CA ILE A 34 -11.45 23.98 6.77
C ILE A 34 -10.82 24.47 8.09
N CYS A 35 -9.87 23.72 8.65
CA CYS A 35 -9.20 24.12 9.89
C CYS A 35 -8.49 25.47 9.75
N ALA A 36 -7.79 25.70 8.64
CA ALA A 36 -7.10 26.96 8.38
C ALA A 36 -8.08 28.15 8.27
N SER A 37 -9.26 27.92 7.69
CA SER A 37 -10.30 28.98 7.58
C SER A 37 -10.79 29.41 8.96
N VAL A 38 -10.91 28.48 9.91
CA VAL A 38 -11.28 28.81 11.30
C VAL A 38 -10.10 29.40 12.06
N GLU A 39 -8.88 28.87 11.89
CA GLU A 39 -7.66 29.38 12.55
C GLU A 39 -7.27 30.80 12.11
N ASN A 40 -7.67 31.20 10.89
CA ASN A 40 -7.43 32.54 10.34
C ASN A 40 -8.61 33.51 10.54
N ASP A 41 -9.60 33.15 11.38
CA ASP A 41 -10.79 33.97 11.67
C ASP A 41 -11.64 34.32 10.42
N GLU A 42 -11.57 33.51 9.36
CA GLU A 42 -12.39 33.71 8.16
C GLU A 42 -13.83 33.17 8.34
N THR A 43 -14.02 32.30 9.33
CA THR A 43 -15.29 31.76 9.85
C THR A 43 -15.06 31.15 11.23
N ASN A 44 -16.09 30.60 11.88
CA ASN A 44 -15.98 29.88 13.15
C ASN A 44 -16.86 28.61 13.16
N TRP A 45 -16.62 27.70 14.12
CA TRP A 45 -17.35 26.43 14.20
C TRP A 45 -18.86 26.60 14.42
N ASP A 46 -19.30 27.67 15.09
CA ASP A 46 -20.71 27.93 15.35
C ASP A 46 -21.47 28.26 14.05
N GLU A 47 -20.85 29.04 13.16
CA GLU A 47 -21.39 29.38 11.83
C GLU A 47 -21.47 28.18 10.88
N LEU A 48 -20.52 27.25 11.01
CA LEU A 48 -20.37 26.13 10.08
C LEU A 48 -21.41 25.04 10.29
N GLY A 49 -21.94 24.89 11.50
CA GLY A 49 -22.91 23.82 11.84
C GLY A 49 -22.28 22.43 11.98
N PHE A 50 -20.94 22.36 12.08
CA PHE A 50 -20.16 21.17 12.43
C PHE A 50 -18.91 21.60 13.20
N ILE A 51 -18.25 20.67 13.88
CA ILE A 51 -17.09 20.94 14.73
C ILE A 51 -15.82 20.27 14.21
N LYS A 52 -14.68 20.63 14.81
CA LYS A 52 -13.37 20.05 14.48
C LYS A 52 -13.36 18.52 14.52
N ASP A 53 -14.03 17.92 15.50
CA ASP A 53 -14.09 16.47 15.65
C ASP A 53 -14.82 15.79 14.49
N ASP A 54 -15.81 16.44 13.89
CA ASP A 54 -16.49 15.91 12.69
C ASP A 54 -15.52 15.84 11.50
N VAL A 55 -14.68 16.86 11.32
CA VAL A 55 -13.64 16.91 10.28
C VAL A 55 -12.61 15.80 10.50
N ILE A 56 -12.17 15.61 11.75
CA ILE A 56 -11.24 14.53 12.13
C ILE A 56 -11.87 13.17 11.85
N GLU A 57 -13.13 12.96 12.21
CA GLU A 57 -13.85 11.71 11.96
C GLU A 57 -14.00 11.43 10.46
N GLN A 58 -14.28 12.45 9.64
CA GLN A 58 -14.34 12.24 8.18
C GLN A 58 -12.99 11.89 7.58
N LEU A 59 -11.90 12.51 8.05
CA LEU A 59 -10.55 12.15 7.64
C LEU A 59 -10.20 10.72 8.05
N ARG A 60 -10.55 10.32 9.28
CA ARG A 60 -10.39 8.96 9.80
C ARG A 60 -11.14 7.94 8.94
N ARG A 61 -12.41 8.19 8.62
CA ARG A 61 -13.22 7.33 7.74
C ARG A 61 -12.62 7.20 6.35
N ALA A 62 -12.09 8.27 5.79
CA ALA A 62 -11.41 8.23 4.49
C ALA A 62 -10.16 7.33 4.55
N HIS A 63 -9.38 7.38 5.63
CA HIS A 63 -8.25 6.48 5.87
C HIS A 63 -8.67 5.02 5.98
N VAL A 64 -9.77 4.73 6.68
CA VAL A 64 -10.34 3.38 6.78
C VAL A 64 -10.74 2.83 5.41
N ARG A 65 -11.45 3.63 4.60
CA ARG A 65 -11.84 3.24 3.23
C ARG A 65 -10.62 2.93 2.37
N GLU A 66 -9.59 3.78 2.44
CA GLU A 66 -8.35 3.58 1.71
C GLU A 66 -7.63 2.29 2.16
N ALA A 67 -7.56 2.03 3.47
CA ALA A 67 -6.95 0.82 4.01
C ALA A 67 -7.65 -0.47 3.51
N ILE A 68 -8.98 -0.46 3.45
CA ILE A 68 -9.78 -1.56 2.89
C ILE A 68 -9.48 -1.74 1.39
N ALA A 69 -9.39 -0.65 0.64
CA ALA A 69 -9.04 -0.69 -0.78
C ALA A 69 -7.61 -1.23 -1.00
N TYR A 70 -6.63 -0.76 -0.21
CA TYR A 70 -5.26 -1.27 -0.22
C TYR A 70 -5.23 -2.76 0.07
N PHE A 71 -5.95 -3.22 1.10
CA PHE A 71 -6.03 -4.64 1.43
C PHE A 71 -6.55 -5.45 0.24
N ALA A 72 -7.66 -5.02 -0.39
CA ALA A 72 -8.20 -5.65 -1.59
C ALA A 72 -7.16 -5.71 -2.73
N ASP A 73 -6.45 -4.62 -2.94
CA ASP A 73 -5.46 -4.44 -4.00
C ASP A 73 -4.22 -5.32 -3.82
N MET A 74 -3.80 -5.67 -2.60
CA MET A 74 -2.66 -6.57 -2.36
C MET A 74 -2.79 -7.93 -3.08
N SER A 75 -4.02 -8.36 -3.40
CA SER A 75 -4.27 -9.60 -4.11
C SER A 75 -4.11 -9.49 -5.63
N LYS A 76 -4.06 -8.27 -6.18
CA LYS A 76 -4.00 -8.03 -7.62
C LYS A 76 -2.59 -8.29 -8.16
N ILE A 77 -2.51 -8.88 -9.34
CA ILE A 77 -1.24 -9.38 -9.93
C ILE A 77 -0.36 -8.29 -10.52
N TYR A 78 -0.91 -7.13 -10.87
CA TYR A 78 -0.20 -6.06 -11.57
C TYR A 78 0.56 -5.11 -10.64
N TRP A 79 0.35 -5.21 -9.33
CA TRP A 79 1.09 -4.41 -8.36
C TRP A 79 2.48 -4.99 -8.10
N SER A 80 3.48 -4.11 -8.08
CA SER A 80 4.84 -4.48 -7.68
C SER A 80 4.87 -4.89 -6.20
N ILE A 81 5.84 -5.72 -5.82
CA ILE A 81 5.98 -6.10 -4.40
C ILE A 81 6.18 -4.88 -3.49
N GLY A 82 6.96 -3.88 -3.91
CA GLY A 82 7.17 -2.66 -3.12
C GLY A 82 5.86 -1.87 -2.90
N THR A 83 4.95 -1.89 -3.88
CA THR A 83 3.61 -1.32 -3.73
C THR A 83 2.77 -2.10 -2.71
N VAL A 84 2.81 -3.44 -2.76
CA VAL A 84 2.09 -4.28 -1.79
C VAL A 84 2.66 -4.13 -0.37
N GLU A 85 3.97 -3.97 -0.22
CA GLU A 85 4.64 -3.66 1.06
C GLU A 85 4.21 -2.30 1.60
N HIS A 86 4.12 -1.29 0.74
CA HIS A 86 3.59 0.02 1.10
C HIS A 86 2.15 -0.07 1.61
N PHE A 87 1.28 -0.82 0.92
CA PHE A 87 -0.10 -1.07 1.35
C PHE A 87 -0.15 -1.74 2.72
N ALA A 88 0.61 -2.83 2.93
CA ALA A 88 0.67 -3.52 4.20
C ALA A 88 1.14 -2.59 5.34
N LYS A 89 2.20 -1.81 5.10
CA LYS A 89 2.73 -0.85 6.07
C LYS A 89 1.71 0.22 6.43
N ASN A 90 1.00 0.78 5.46
CA ASN A 90 -0.03 1.79 5.72
C ASN A 90 -1.18 1.21 6.56
N ILE A 91 -1.67 0.02 6.23
CA ILE A 91 -2.75 -0.64 6.97
C ILE A 91 -2.33 -0.89 8.43
N CYS A 92 -1.16 -1.50 8.65
CA CYS A 92 -0.66 -1.76 10.00
C CYS A 92 -0.43 -0.45 10.75
N GLY A 93 0.17 0.56 10.10
CA GLY A 93 0.41 1.87 10.71
C GLY A 93 -0.88 2.58 11.13
N LEU A 94 -1.98 2.45 10.39
CA LEU A 94 -3.26 3.03 10.81
C LEU A 94 -3.82 2.38 12.08
N VAL A 95 -3.61 1.08 12.26
CA VAL A 95 -4.02 0.38 13.48
C VAL A 95 -3.08 0.68 14.65
N GLU A 96 -1.76 0.69 14.40
CA GLU A 96 -0.74 0.99 15.41
C GLU A 96 -0.85 2.42 15.95
N ASN A 97 -1.24 3.38 15.11
CA ASN A 97 -1.48 4.77 15.50
C ASN A 97 -2.93 5.03 15.95
N GLU A 98 -3.71 3.98 16.23
CA GLU A 98 -5.09 4.08 16.75
C GLU A 98 -6.08 4.86 15.86
N VAL A 99 -5.76 5.05 14.58
CA VAL A 99 -6.66 5.68 13.60
C VAL A 99 -7.85 4.76 13.28
N THR A 100 -7.62 3.45 13.34
CA THR A 100 -8.65 2.42 13.16
C THR A 100 -8.28 1.16 13.94
N ASN A 101 -9.10 0.12 13.83
CA ASN A 101 -8.84 -1.19 14.42
C ASN A 101 -9.25 -2.31 13.43
N TRP A 102 -8.76 -3.52 13.69
CA TRP A 102 -9.04 -4.68 12.83
C TRP A 102 -10.53 -5.00 12.66
N ARG A 103 -11.35 -4.71 13.68
CA ARG A 103 -12.80 -4.93 13.62
C ARG A 103 -13.46 -4.01 12.61
N GLU A 104 -13.09 -2.73 12.59
CA GLU A 104 -13.60 -1.75 11.63
C GLU A 104 -13.13 -2.03 10.20
N LEU A 105 -11.89 -2.51 10.05
CA LEU A 105 -11.33 -2.90 8.75
C LEU A 105 -11.99 -4.15 8.16
N GLY A 106 -12.58 -5.01 9.00
CA GLY A 106 -13.22 -6.25 8.56
C GLY A 106 -12.25 -7.38 8.16
N PHE A 107 -10.97 -7.27 8.57
CA PHE A 107 -9.95 -8.30 8.38
C PHE A 107 -8.91 -8.24 9.50
N ALA A 108 -8.13 -9.31 9.68
CA ALA A 108 -7.12 -9.42 10.73
C ALA A 108 -5.70 -9.10 10.22
N LYS A 109 -4.78 -8.83 11.15
CA LYS A 109 -3.35 -8.68 10.87
C LYS A 109 -2.78 -9.85 10.06
N ASN A 110 -3.17 -11.07 10.42
CA ASN A 110 -2.72 -12.28 9.73
C ASN A 110 -3.16 -12.33 8.27
N ASP A 111 -4.31 -11.75 7.90
CA ASP A 111 -4.75 -11.71 6.51
C ASP A 111 -3.84 -10.81 5.67
N VAL A 112 -3.38 -9.69 6.23
CA VAL A 112 -2.41 -8.78 5.59
C VAL A 112 -1.08 -9.53 5.35
N VAL A 113 -0.59 -10.24 6.36
CA VAL A 113 0.64 -11.05 6.27
C VAL A 113 0.51 -12.12 5.18
N VAL A 114 -0.62 -12.84 5.14
CA VAL A 114 -0.87 -13.87 4.11
C VAL A 114 -0.89 -13.26 2.71
N ARG A 115 -1.52 -12.10 2.51
CA ARG A 115 -1.55 -11.43 1.19
C ARG A 115 -0.16 -10.93 0.78
N LEU A 116 0.59 -10.34 1.70
CA LEU A 116 1.96 -9.91 1.47
C LEU A 116 2.85 -11.10 1.09
N ARG A 117 2.78 -12.21 1.83
CA ARG A 117 3.49 -13.45 1.50
C ARG A 117 3.14 -13.95 0.11
N LYS A 118 1.85 -13.99 -0.26
CA LYS A 118 1.42 -14.37 -1.60
C LYS A 118 2.02 -13.46 -2.67
N ALA A 119 2.09 -12.15 -2.44
CA ALA A 119 2.73 -11.23 -3.38
C ALA A 119 4.23 -11.47 -3.51
N ARG A 120 4.95 -11.71 -2.40
CA ARG A 120 6.38 -12.07 -2.40
C ARG A 120 6.64 -13.35 -3.21
N VAL A 121 5.79 -14.38 -3.03
CA VAL A 121 5.88 -15.62 -3.81
C VAL A 121 5.65 -15.36 -5.31
N ARG A 122 4.66 -14.54 -5.69
CA ARG A 122 4.43 -14.20 -7.11
C ARG A 122 5.63 -13.50 -7.73
N GLU A 123 6.20 -12.51 -7.04
CA GLU A 123 7.37 -11.79 -7.52
C GLU A 123 8.60 -12.69 -7.62
N ALA A 124 8.82 -13.54 -6.61
CA ALA A 124 9.87 -14.56 -6.63
C ALA A 124 9.73 -15.48 -7.84
N LYS A 125 8.52 -15.94 -8.15
CA LYS A 125 8.26 -16.78 -9.33
C LYS A 125 8.58 -16.07 -10.64
N ARG A 126 8.08 -14.84 -10.80
CA ARG A 126 8.38 -14.00 -11.97
C ARG A 126 9.88 -13.80 -12.16
N LYS A 127 10.62 -13.52 -11.08
CA LYS A 127 12.08 -13.36 -11.13
C LYS A 127 12.79 -14.66 -11.48
N PHE A 128 12.32 -15.79 -10.96
CA PHE A 128 12.87 -17.10 -11.29
C PHE A 128 12.66 -17.44 -12.77
N ASP A 129 11.47 -17.20 -13.31
CA ASP A 129 11.18 -17.43 -14.72
C ASP A 129 12.10 -16.56 -15.60
N ASN A 130 12.28 -15.28 -15.24
CA ASN A 130 13.19 -14.40 -15.95
C ASN A 130 14.64 -14.92 -15.94
N MET A 131 15.11 -15.56 -14.86
CA MET A 131 16.48 -16.12 -14.80
C MET A 131 16.76 -17.18 -15.89
N SER A 132 15.73 -17.77 -16.47
CA SER A 132 15.86 -18.74 -17.57
C SER A 132 16.11 -18.07 -18.94
N GLU A 133 15.92 -16.75 -19.05
CA GLU A 133 16.06 -16.01 -20.30
C GLU A 133 17.49 -16.15 -20.89
N PRO A 134 17.62 -16.49 -22.19
CA PRO A 134 18.92 -16.70 -22.83
C PRO A 134 19.85 -15.49 -22.78
N ALA A 135 19.28 -14.27 -22.82
CA ALA A 135 20.01 -13.01 -22.92
C ALA A 135 20.56 -12.50 -21.57
N LEU A 136 20.21 -13.12 -20.44
CA LEU A 136 20.69 -12.66 -19.13
C LEU A 136 22.14 -13.06 -18.86
N LEU A 137 22.94 -12.06 -18.51
CA LEU A 137 24.30 -12.24 -18.03
C LEU A 137 24.32 -12.97 -16.68
N TYR A 138 25.39 -13.72 -16.41
CA TYR A 138 25.60 -14.41 -15.13
C TYR A 138 25.42 -13.50 -13.90
N SER A 139 25.88 -12.25 -13.97
CA SER A 139 25.71 -11.27 -12.89
C SER A 139 24.24 -10.95 -12.61
N ALA A 140 23.39 -10.87 -13.64
CA ALA A 140 21.97 -10.61 -13.53
C ALA A 140 21.19 -11.82 -12.96
N VAL A 141 21.57 -13.04 -13.37
CA VAL A 141 21.02 -14.29 -12.82
C VAL A 141 21.40 -14.44 -11.35
N LYS A 142 22.65 -14.11 -10.98
CA LYS A 142 23.12 -14.11 -9.59
C LYS A 142 22.38 -13.08 -8.73
N ALA A 143 22.22 -11.85 -9.21
CA ALA A 143 21.47 -10.81 -8.51
C ALA A 143 20.00 -11.20 -8.29
N SER A 144 19.36 -11.82 -9.29
CA SER A 144 17.99 -12.31 -9.19
C SER A 144 17.84 -13.44 -8.16
N ALA A 145 18.79 -14.37 -8.11
CA ALA A 145 18.79 -15.44 -7.10
C ALA A 145 18.92 -14.89 -5.67
N ILE A 146 19.79 -13.89 -5.45
CA ILE A 146 19.93 -13.21 -4.15
C ILE A 146 18.62 -12.50 -3.78
N TYR A 147 18.03 -11.76 -4.73
CA TYR A 147 16.78 -11.04 -4.50
C TYR A 147 15.61 -11.96 -4.15
N ILE A 148 15.44 -13.08 -4.86
CA ILE A 148 14.42 -14.08 -4.55
C ILE A 148 14.61 -14.63 -3.13
N ARG A 149 15.86 -14.88 -2.73
CA ARG A 149 16.19 -15.35 -1.40
C ARG A 149 15.83 -14.32 -0.32
N MET A 150 16.15 -13.05 -0.53
CA MET A 150 15.79 -11.97 0.40
C MET A 150 14.27 -11.78 0.49
N LEU A 151 13.55 -11.82 -0.63
CA LEU A 151 12.09 -11.66 -0.65
C LEU A 151 11.32 -12.71 0.16
N VAL A 152 11.91 -13.88 0.37
CA VAL A 152 11.21 -15.05 0.90
C VAL A 152 11.65 -15.43 2.31
N LEU A 153 12.87 -15.05 2.71
CA LEU A 153 13.45 -15.42 4.02
C LEU A 153 13.37 -14.34 5.10
N ASP A 154 12.75 -13.21 4.83
CA ASP A 154 12.84 -12.01 5.68
C ASP A 154 11.98 -12.04 6.97
N ASP A 155 11.61 -13.21 7.53
CA ASP A 155 11.26 -13.32 8.98
C ASP A 155 10.92 -14.73 9.48
N ASP A 156 10.58 -15.67 8.60
CA ASP A 156 10.48 -17.09 8.91
C ASP A 156 10.97 -17.82 7.66
N GLU A 157 11.91 -18.74 7.79
CA GLU A 157 12.44 -19.55 6.70
C GLU A 157 11.31 -20.18 5.88
N VAL A 158 10.83 -19.50 4.84
CA VAL A 158 9.89 -20.08 3.90
C VAL A 158 10.74 -20.97 3.00
N PRO A 159 10.63 -22.31 3.12
CA PRO A 159 11.48 -23.21 2.36
C PRO A 159 11.22 -23.00 0.86
N TRP A 160 12.24 -23.22 0.02
CA TRP A 160 12.11 -23.12 -1.44
C TRP A 160 10.94 -23.96 -1.98
N GLU A 161 10.61 -25.03 -1.27
CA GLU A 161 9.49 -25.94 -1.48
C GLU A 161 8.14 -25.23 -1.47
N VAL A 162 7.95 -24.19 -0.64
CA VAL A 162 6.71 -23.37 -0.61
C VAL A 162 6.59 -22.51 -1.87
N LEU A 163 7.70 -22.19 -2.53
CA LEU A 163 7.71 -21.50 -3.81
C LEU A 163 7.52 -22.46 -4.99
N GLY A 164 7.55 -23.77 -4.75
CA GLY A 164 7.62 -24.78 -5.81
C GLY A 164 9.00 -24.85 -6.48
N PHE A 165 10.05 -24.34 -5.82
CA PHE A 165 11.42 -24.34 -6.30
C PHE A 165 12.29 -25.29 -5.49
N THR A 166 13.37 -25.77 -6.09
CA THR A 166 14.40 -26.54 -5.39
C THR A 166 15.73 -25.80 -5.46
N ASN A 167 16.58 -25.99 -4.45
CA ASN A 167 17.97 -25.52 -4.48
C ASN A 167 18.69 -25.95 -5.77
N GLU A 168 18.38 -27.16 -6.26
CA GLU A 168 18.95 -27.71 -7.50
C GLU A 168 18.49 -26.94 -8.76
N ALA A 169 17.22 -26.51 -8.81
CA ALA A 169 16.71 -25.72 -9.93
C ALA A 169 17.42 -24.36 -10.04
N VAL A 170 17.64 -23.69 -8.90
CA VAL A 170 18.41 -22.45 -8.83
C VAL A 170 19.88 -22.68 -9.23
N ALA A 171 20.51 -23.74 -8.71
CA ALA A 171 21.89 -24.09 -9.02
C ALA A 171 22.09 -24.44 -10.51
N LYS A 172 21.10 -25.07 -11.15
CA LYS A 172 21.09 -25.35 -12.59
C LYS A 172 21.10 -24.06 -13.42
N LEU A 173 20.23 -23.10 -13.10
CA LEU A 173 20.18 -21.82 -13.82
C LEU A 173 21.49 -21.03 -13.68
N LEU A 174 22.10 -21.02 -12.49
CA LEU A 174 23.40 -20.37 -12.27
C LEU A 174 24.52 -21.03 -13.09
N ARG A 175 24.55 -22.36 -13.15
CA ARG A 175 25.53 -23.11 -13.99
C ARG A 175 25.33 -22.79 -15.48
N GLN A 176 24.09 -22.79 -15.96
CA GLN A 176 23.77 -22.47 -17.36
C GLN A 176 24.18 -21.04 -17.72
N ALA A 177 23.88 -20.06 -16.87
CA ALA A 177 24.28 -18.67 -17.09
C ALA A 177 25.81 -18.50 -17.08
N LYS A 178 26.52 -19.20 -16.19
CA LYS A 178 28.00 -19.18 -16.14
C LYS A 178 28.62 -19.81 -17.39
N ALA A 179 28.06 -20.91 -17.88
CA ALA A 179 28.54 -21.57 -19.09
C ALA A 179 28.43 -20.67 -20.33
N ARG A 180 27.38 -19.86 -20.44
CA ARG A 180 27.20 -18.89 -21.54
C ARG A 180 28.21 -17.75 -21.54
N VAL A 181 28.75 -17.38 -20.38
CA VAL A 181 29.80 -16.34 -20.27
C VAL A 181 31.17 -16.87 -20.67
N ASN A 182 31.37 -18.19 -20.57
CA ASN A 182 32.62 -18.86 -20.88
C ASN A 182 32.66 -19.49 -22.28
N ALA A 183 31.58 -19.35 -23.07
CA ALA A 183 31.44 -19.85 -24.44
C ALA A 183 31.57 -18.68 -25.42
#